data_AF-A0A7X3T613-F1
#
_entry.id   AF-A0A7X3T613-F1
#
_cell.length_a   1.000
_cell.length_b   1.000
_cell.length_c   1.000
_cell.angle_alpha   90.00
_cell.angle_beta   90.00
_cell.angle_gamma   90.00
#
_symmetry.space_group_name_H-M   'P 1'
#
loop_
_entity.id
_entity.type
_entity.pdbx_description
1 polymer ?
#
loop_
_entity_poly.entity_id
_entity_poly.type
_entity_poly.pdbx_seq_one_letter_code
_entity_poly.pdbx_strand_id
1 'polypeptide(L)'
;MDIDDLPADDIVCLIDRFCYISHLAAMQRWGVTNRRSHNLMLSRPDNETVQILIADIMKREAEEVPWDERPNPPWPGPFRLTNIAHPLQVRGRLIQLRQTRNPGKALKDHNGFARVSTIGQTFLDMLQQPDLCGGMAHVLEVWDEHAHFYLDAIIEVVNDASSVVKCRAGHIIEERLGIKHPVLDAWQACAQRGGSSRLDPKRPYIPKWSEKWMISLNV
;
A
#
# COMPACT_ATOMS: atom_id res chain seq x y z
N MET A 1 -30.86 17.62 13.29
CA MET A 1 -29.38 17.64 13.36
C MET A 1 -28.95 17.03 12.04
N ASP A 2 -28.65 17.86 11.05
CA ASP A 2 -28.15 17.37 9.77
C ASP A 2 -26.79 16.76 10.03
N ILE A 3 -26.68 15.45 9.77
CA ILE A 3 -25.39 14.76 9.82
C ILE A 3 -24.68 15.18 8.54
N ASP A 4 -23.62 15.97 8.67
CA ASP A 4 -22.79 16.33 7.53
C ASP A 4 -22.32 15.07 6.82
N ASP A 5 -22.44 15.10 5.51
CA ASP A 5 -22.22 13.93 4.70
C ASP A 5 -20.73 13.60 4.62
N LEU A 6 -20.35 12.34 4.91
CA LEU A 6 -18.95 11.93 4.93
C LEU A 6 -18.36 11.87 3.51
N PRO A 7 -17.07 12.21 3.34
CA PRO A 7 -16.39 12.04 2.06
C PRO A 7 -16.27 10.55 1.68
N ALA A 8 -16.11 10.27 0.38
CA ALA A 8 -16.03 8.90 -0.14
C ALA A 8 -14.97 8.06 0.59
N ASP A 9 -13.81 8.68 0.85
CA ASP A 9 -12.63 8.13 1.51
C ASP A 9 -12.94 7.64 2.93
N ASP A 10 -13.77 8.37 3.68
CA ASP A 10 -14.22 7.97 5.01
C ASP A 10 -15.27 6.87 4.92
N ILE A 11 -16.25 7.01 4.02
CA ILE A 11 -17.32 6.02 3.86
C ILE A 11 -16.74 4.64 3.56
N VAL A 12 -15.82 4.52 2.61
CA VAL A 12 -15.25 3.21 2.24
C VAL A 12 -14.46 2.58 3.38
N CYS A 13 -13.72 3.36 4.16
CA CYS A 13 -12.93 2.85 5.29
C CYS A 13 -13.80 2.60 6.53
N LEU A 14 -14.93 3.29 6.66
CA LEU A 14 -15.93 3.06 7.70
C LEU A 14 -16.64 1.72 7.47
N ILE A 15 -17.08 1.44 6.24
CA ILE A 15 -17.81 0.20 5.93
C ILE A 15 -16.90 -1.02 5.82
N ASP A 16 -15.72 -0.89 5.20
CA ASP A 16 -14.76 -1.98 5.04
C ASP A 16 -13.56 -1.72 5.96
N ARG A 17 -13.55 -2.40 7.10
CA ARG A 17 -12.50 -2.28 8.14
C ARG A 17 -11.10 -2.64 7.64
N PHE A 18 -10.98 -3.41 6.56
CA PHE A 18 -9.71 -3.96 6.09
C PHE A 18 -9.09 -3.18 4.93
N CYS A 19 -9.84 -2.26 4.32
CA CYS A 19 -9.33 -1.44 3.24
C CYS A 19 -8.62 -0.18 3.75
N TYR A 20 -7.75 0.34 2.89
CA TYR A 20 -7.11 1.65 3.03
C TYR A 20 -6.82 2.23 1.65
N ILE A 21 -6.66 3.55 1.61
CA ILE A 21 -6.32 4.35 0.43
C ILE A 21 -4.85 4.14 0.10
N SER A 22 -4.55 3.82 -1.16
CA SER A 22 -3.21 3.41 -1.59
C SER A 22 -2.81 4.02 -2.95
N HIS A 23 -1.56 3.79 -3.36
CA HIS A 23 -1.03 4.19 -4.67
C HIS A 23 -1.24 5.68 -4.98
N LEU A 24 -1.65 6.04 -6.20
CA LEU A 24 -1.77 7.45 -6.62
C LEU A 24 -2.71 8.26 -5.72
N ALA A 25 -3.77 7.65 -5.18
CA ALA A 25 -4.67 8.33 -4.24
C ALA A 25 -3.96 8.65 -2.91
N ALA A 26 -3.12 7.74 -2.41
CA ALA A 26 -2.30 8.00 -1.23
C ALA A 26 -1.17 9.01 -1.49
N MET A 27 -0.53 8.95 -2.67
CA MET A 27 0.47 9.95 -3.09
C MET A 27 -0.12 11.36 -3.04
N GLN A 28 -1.35 11.52 -3.55
CA GLN A 28 -2.05 12.80 -3.51
C GLN A 28 -2.37 13.24 -2.07
N ARG A 29 -2.75 12.31 -1.18
CA ARG A 29 -3.01 12.61 0.24
C ARG A 29 -1.75 13.07 0.98
N TRP A 30 -0.60 12.49 0.65
CA TRP A 30 0.69 12.89 1.21
C TRP A 30 1.28 14.14 0.55
N GLY A 31 0.69 14.64 -0.54
CA GLY A 31 1.17 15.82 -1.24
C GLY A 31 2.48 15.60 -2.01
N VAL A 32 2.84 14.35 -2.29
CA VAL A 32 4.09 13.99 -3.01
C VAL A 32 3.88 13.89 -4.53
N THR A 33 2.72 14.28 -5.04
CA THR A 33 2.44 14.31 -6.47
C THR A 33 1.48 15.44 -6.81
N ASN A 34 1.68 16.03 -7.98
CA ASN A 34 0.74 16.96 -8.61
C ASN A 34 -0.29 16.25 -9.51
N ARG A 35 -0.18 14.93 -9.70
CA ARG A 35 -1.11 14.16 -10.52
C ARG A 35 -2.38 13.88 -9.74
N ARG A 36 -3.52 14.10 -10.38
CA ARG A 36 -4.83 13.85 -9.79
C ARG A 36 -5.23 12.40 -9.94
N SER A 37 -5.56 11.74 -8.84
CA SER A 37 -6.20 10.43 -8.88
C SER A 37 -7.70 10.59 -9.15
N HIS A 38 -8.14 10.25 -10.37
CA HIS A 38 -9.55 10.25 -10.75
C HIS A 38 -10.35 9.17 -10.01
N ASN A 39 -9.72 8.02 -9.77
CA ASN A 39 -10.29 6.92 -9.01
C ASN A 39 -9.92 7.03 -7.51
N LEU A 40 -10.76 6.46 -6.65
CA LEU A 40 -10.41 6.19 -5.26
C LEU A 40 -9.74 4.81 -5.23
N MET A 41 -8.41 4.81 -5.20
CA MET A 41 -7.60 3.59 -5.19
C MET A 41 -7.52 3.04 -3.78
N LEU A 42 -7.96 1.80 -3.62
CA LEU A 42 -8.01 1.10 -2.34
C LEU A 42 -7.17 -0.17 -2.42
N SER A 43 -6.48 -0.49 -1.34
CA SER A 43 -5.87 -1.81 -1.12
C SER A 43 -6.57 -2.49 0.04
N ARG A 44 -6.77 -3.80 -0.08
CA ARG A 44 -7.23 -4.66 1.02
C ARG A 44 -6.57 -6.04 0.96
N PRO A 45 -6.58 -6.80 2.08
CA PRO A 45 -6.19 -8.20 2.04
C PRO A 45 -7.07 -9.01 1.06
N ASP A 46 -6.57 -10.14 0.58
CA ASP A 46 -7.37 -11.05 -0.23
C ASP A 46 -8.53 -11.67 0.57
N ASN A 47 -9.52 -12.22 -0.12
CA ASN A 47 -10.75 -12.69 0.52
C ASN A 47 -10.46 -13.79 1.57
N GLU A 48 -9.49 -14.66 1.30
CA GLU A 48 -9.07 -15.71 2.23
C GLU A 48 -8.52 -15.10 3.53
N THR A 49 -7.58 -14.14 3.42
CA THR A 49 -7.05 -13.44 4.59
C THR A 49 -8.14 -12.67 5.34
N VAL A 50 -9.06 -12.00 4.63
CA VAL A 50 -10.18 -11.29 5.25
C VAL A 50 -11.08 -12.23 6.05
N GLN A 51 -11.39 -13.43 5.54
CA GLN A 51 -12.21 -14.39 6.29
C GLN A 51 -11.52 -14.87 7.56
N ILE A 52 -10.20 -15.07 7.53
CA ILE A 52 -9.41 -15.43 8.72
C ILE A 52 -9.46 -14.29 9.74
N LEU A 53 -9.27 -13.04 9.31
CA LEU A 53 -9.34 -11.86 10.18
C LEU A 53 -10.74 -11.65 10.78
N ILE A 54 -11.79 -11.85 9.99
CA ILE A 54 -13.18 -11.83 10.46
C ILE A 54 -13.36 -12.86 11.57
N ALA A 55 -12.94 -14.11 11.35
CA ALA A 55 -13.10 -15.18 12.33
C ALA A 55 -12.34 -14.87 13.64
N ASP A 56 -11.13 -14.33 13.54
CA ASP A 56 -10.32 -13.94 14.71
C ASP A 56 -10.96 -12.78 15.49
N ILE A 57 -11.43 -11.72 14.81
CA ILE A 57 -12.15 -10.61 15.44
C ILE A 57 -13.41 -11.12 16.15
N MET A 58 -14.23 -11.92 15.44
CA MET A 58 -15.46 -12.45 15.99
C MET A 58 -15.20 -13.36 17.20
N LYS A 59 -14.10 -14.11 17.21
CA LYS A 59 -13.69 -14.93 18.35
C LYS A 59 -13.31 -14.07 19.55
N ARG A 60 -12.48 -13.04 19.36
CA ARG A 60 -12.05 -12.14 20.44
C ARG A 60 -13.22 -11.37 21.04
N GLU A 61 -14.08 -10.80 20.21
CA GLU A 61 -15.30 -10.12 20.66
C GLU A 61 -16.22 -11.08 21.44
N ALA A 62 -16.28 -12.37 21.07
CA ALA A 62 -17.04 -13.38 21.83
C ALA A 62 -16.45 -13.65 23.22
N GLU A 63 -15.13 -13.67 23.32
CA GLU A 63 -14.39 -13.94 24.56
C GLU A 63 -14.51 -12.79 25.56
N GLU A 64 -14.64 -11.54 25.07
CA GLU A 64 -14.81 -10.34 25.90
C GLU A 64 -16.22 -10.22 26.53
N VAL A 65 -17.25 -10.87 25.96
CA VAL A 65 -18.61 -10.83 26.51
C VAL A 65 -18.73 -11.83 27.68
N PRO A 66 -19.07 -11.35 28.90
CA PRO A 66 -19.32 -12.20 30.07
C PRO A 66 -20.33 -13.31 29.77
N TRP A 67 -20.12 -14.51 30.33
CA TRP A 67 -20.89 -15.70 29.95
C TRP A 67 -22.40 -15.55 30.21
N ASP A 68 -22.77 -14.79 31.24
CA ASP A 68 -24.13 -14.44 31.65
C ASP A 68 -24.79 -13.36 30.76
N GLU A 69 -24.00 -12.58 30.03
CA GLU A 69 -24.46 -11.55 29.08
C GLU A 69 -24.48 -12.06 27.63
N ARG A 70 -24.03 -13.30 27.38
CA ARG A 70 -24.00 -13.86 26.02
C ARG A 70 -25.42 -14.05 25.49
N PRO A 71 -25.73 -13.57 24.26
CA PRO A 71 -27.02 -13.82 23.65
C PRO A 71 -27.25 -15.33 23.51
N ASN A 72 -28.52 -15.76 23.57
CA ASN A 72 -28.93 -17.13 23.23
C ASN A 72 -29.68 -17.09 21.88
N PRO A 73 -29.18 -17.73 20.81
CA PRO A 73 -28.02 -18.63 20.76
C PRO A 73 -26.66 -17.91 20.94
N PRO A 74 -25.65 -18.62 21.48
CA PRO A 74 -24.33 -18.06 21.78
C PRO A 74 -23.68 -17.45 20.53
N TRP A 75 -22.92 -16.37 20.76
CA TRP A 75 -22.25 -15.58 19.73
C TRP A 75 -21.51 -16.44 18.67
N PRO A 76 -21.54 -16.05 17.38
CA PRO A 76 -22.12 -14.83 16.86
C PRO A 76 -23.63 -15.00 16.72
N GLY A 77 -24.39 -14.11 17.38
CA GLY A 77 -25.82 -14.01 17.17
C GLY A 77 -26.14 -13.62 15.71
N PRO A 78 -27.27 -12.97 15.43
CA PRO A 78 -27.65 -12.63 14.05
C PRO A 78 -26.68 -11.66 13.33
N PHE A 79 -25.72 -11.05 14.04
CA PHE A 79 -24.76 -10.10 13.50
C PHE A 79 -23.43 -10.80 13.20
N ARG A 80 -23.12 -10.96 11.91
CA ARG A 80 -21.83 -11.46 11.43
C ARG A 80 -21.08 -10.34 10.73
N LEU A 81 -19.83 -10.11 11.11
CA LEU A 81 -18.94 -9.29 10.30
C LEU A 81 -18.82 -9.97 8.93
N THR A 82 -19.17 -9.24 7.87
CA THR A 82 -19.11 -9.76 6.50
C THR A 82 -18.07 -9.00 5.72
N ASN A 83 -17.48 -9.69 4.74
CA ASN A 83 -16.64 -9.02 3.76
C ASN A 83 -17.54 -8.16 2.86
N ILE A 84 -17.25 -6.86 2.77
CA ILE A 84 -18.03 -5.93 1.98
C ILE A 84 -17.62 -6.02 0.50
N ALA A 85 -18.61 -6.08 -0.38
CA ALA A 85 -18.43 -5.81 -1.80
C ALA A 85 -18.59 -4.30 -2.01
N HIS A 86 -17.51 -3.61 -2.36
CA HIS A 86 -17.58 -2.18 -2.67
C HIS A 86 -18.43 -1.96 -3.93
N PRO A 87 -19.31 -0.95 -3.95
CA PRO A 87 -19.99 -0.54 -5.17
C PRO A 87 -18.96 0.03 -6.16
N LEU A 88 -19.34 0.11 -7.44
CA LEU A 88 -18.48 0.67 -8.49
C LEU A 88 -18.10 2.13 -8.21
N GLN A 89 -18.98 2.88 -7.54
CA GLN A 89 -18.81 4.29 -7.27
C GLN A 89 -19.32 4.64 -5.87
N VAL A 90 -18.58 5.50 -5.17
CA VAL A 90 -19.00 6.11 -3.89
C VAL A 90 -18.85 7.61 -4.02
N ARG A 91 -19.93 8.37 -3.80
CA ARG A 91 -19.94 9.84 -3.86
C ARG A 91 -19.32 10.40 -5.15
N GLY A 92 -19.65 9.81 -6.29
CA GLY A 92 -19.11 10.24 -7.58
C GLY A 92 -17.69 9.76 -7.90
N ARG A 93 -16.97 9.12 -6.97
CA ARG A 93 -15.63 8.57 -7.21
C ARG A 93 -15.69 7.09 -7.55
N LEU A 94 -15.08 6.70 -8.67
CA LEU A 94 -14.94 5.30 -9.04
C LEU A 94 -14.01 4.58 -8.05
N ILE A 95 -14.44 3.43 -7.55
CA ILE A 95 -13.63 2.61 -6.66
C ILE A 95 -12.75 1.69 -7.50
N GLN A 96 -11.44 1.77 -7.25
CA GLN A 96 -10.47 0.83 -7.80
C GLN A 96 -9.87 0.03 -6.66
N LEU A 97 -10.45 -1.13 -6.40
CA LEU A 97 -10.04 -2.01 -5.30
C LEU A 97 -8.99 -3.01 -5.76
N ARG A 98 -7.85 -3.01 -5.09
CA ARG A 98 -6.82 -4.05 -5.22
C ARG A 98 -6.85 -4.98 -4.02
N GLN A 99 -6.85 -6.28 -4.31
CA GLN A 99 -6.71 -7.32 -3.31
C GLN A 99 -5.30 -7.90 -3.33
N THR A 100 -4.74 -8.19 -2.17
CA THR A 100 -3.40 -8.78 -2.07
C THR A 100 -3.24 -9.63 -0.82
N ARG A 101 -2.41 -10.66 -0.89
CA ARG A 101 -2.01 -11.46 0.29
C ARG A 101 -1.16 -10.68 1.29
N ASN A 102 -0.42 -9.69 0.80
CA ASN A 102 0.52 -8.91 1.59
C ASN A 102 0.06 -7.44 1.61
N PRO A 103 -0.98 -7.10 2.41
CA PRO A 103 -1.40 -5.73 2.56
C PRO A 103 -0.28 -4.92 3.22
N GLY A 104 0.01 -3.75 2.66
CA GLY A 104 0.93 -2.78 3.25
C GLY A 104 0.44 -2.15 4.56
N LYS A 105 1.33 -1.40 5.21
CA LYS A 105 1.03 -0.64 6.43
C LYS A 105 0.16 0.59 6.11
N ALA A 106 -0.84 0.86 6.95
CA ALA A 106 -1.72 2.02 6.82
C ALA A 106 -1.95 2.72 8.17
N LEU A 107 -2.22 4.03 8.12
CA LEU A 107 -2.54 4.88 9.26
C LEU A 107 -3.98 5.34 9.15
N LYS A 108 -4.70 5.36 10.28
CA LYS A 108 -6.01 5.99 10.35
C LYS A 108 -5.83 7.50 10.43
N ASP A 109 -6.64 8.22 9.66
CA ASP A 109 -6.73 9.68 9.78
C ASP A 109 -7.28 10.06 11.15
N HIS A 110 -6.69 11.10 11.76
CA HIS A 110 -7.07 11.60 13.07
C HIS A 110 -8.49 12.17 13.10
N ASN A 111 -8.92 12.81 12.00
CA ASN A 111 -10.20 13.52 11.92
C ASN A 111 -11.27 12.77 11.12
N GLY A 112 -11.10 11.48 10.87
CA GLY A 112 -12.01 10.72 10.02
C GLY A 112 -11.96 9.20 10.22
N PHE A 113 -12.54 8.50 9.26
CA PHE A 113 -12.52 7.04 9.20
C PHE A 113 -11.53 6.53 8.14
N ALA A 114 -11.08 7.42 7.25
CA ALA A 114 -10.11 7.13 6.22
C ALA A 114 -8.86 6.48 6.82
N ARG A 115 -8.38 5.45 6.15
CA ARG A 115 -7.06 4.87 6.38
C ARG A 115 -6.25 5.09 5.13
N VAL A 116 -5.02 5.57 5.26
CA VAL A 116 -4.11 5.85 4.14
C VAL A 116 -2.85 5.04 4.34
N SER A 117 -2.29 4.46 3.28
CA SER A 117 -0.96 3.82 3.35
C SER A 117 0.04 4.78 4.01
N THR A 118 0.92 4.25 4.87
CA THR A 118 1.98 5.07 5.48
C THR A 118 2.82 5.71 4.37
N ILE A 119 3.53 6.81 4.66
CA ILE A 119 4.37 7.44 3.65
C ILE A 119 5.41 6.46 3.09
N GLY A 120 6.10 5.71 3.96
CA GLY A 120 7.02 4.65 3.54
C GLY A 120 6.34 3.61 2.66
N GLN A 121 5.19 3.08 3.07
CA GLN A 121 4.43 2.11 2.28
C GLN A 121 4.03 2.68 0.91
N THR A 122 3.69 3.97 0.85
CA THR A 122 3.33 4.64 -0.41
C THR A 122 4.50 4.67 -1.39
N PHE A 123 5.72 4.94 -0.92
CA PHE A 123 6.94 4.82 -1.74
C PHE A 123 7.24 3.36 -2.14
N LEU A 124 6.99 2.40 -1.26
CA LEU A 124 7.13 0.98 -1.58
C LEU A 124 6.14 0.55 -2.68
N ASP A 125 4.87 0.98 -2.58
CA ASP A 125 3.82 0.71 -3.57
C ASP A 125 4.23 1.25 -4.95
N MET A 126 4.87 2.43 -5.02
CA MET A 126 5.40 2.99 -6.27
C MET A 126 6.43 2.07 -6.96
N LEU A 127 7.30 1.39 -6.20
CA LEU A 127 8.29 0.47 -6.77
C LEU A 127 7.70 -0.89 -7.15
N GLN A 128 6.66 -1.32 -6.45
CA GLN A 128 6.01 -2.61 -6.69
C GLN A 128 5.05 -2.52 -7.89
N GLN A 129 4.28 -1.44 -7.97
CA GLN A 129 3.19 -1.25 -8.93
C GLN A 129 3.18 0.19 -9.48
N PRO A 130 4.24 0.59 -10.20
CA PRO A 130 4.34 1.93 -10.72
C PRO A 130 3.19 2.32 -11.64
N ASP A 131 2.56 1.35 -12.33
CA ASP A 131 1.40 1.58 -13.19
C ASP A 131 0.18 2.14 -12.43
N LEU A 132 0.01 1.75 -11.16
CA LEU A 132 -1.01 2.28 -10.27
C LEU A 132 -0.62 3.65 -9.67
N CYS A 133 0.62 4.08 -9.88
CA CYS A 133 1.20 5.31 -9.38
C CYS A 133 1.57 6.29 -10.53
N GLY A 134 0.97 6.15 -11.71
CA GLY A 134 1.22 7.05 -12.86
C GLY A 134 2.38 6.65 -13.77
N GLY A 135 2.95 5.47 -13.58
CA GLY A 135 4.04 4.88 -14.37
C GLY A 135 5.42 5.13 -13.77
N MET A 136 6.41 4.31 -14.16
CA MET A 136 7.73 4.33 -13.52
C MET A 136 8.47 5.66 -13.72
N ALA A 137 8.27 6.35 -14.85
CA ALA A 137 8.83 7.68 -15.06
C ALA A 137 8.35 8.69 -14.01
N HIS A 138 7.05 8.67 -13.69
CA HIS A 138 6.50 9.54 -12.64
C HIS A 138 7.01 9.17 -11.26
N VAL A 139 7.10 7.87 -10.99
CA VAL A 139 7.67 7.37 -9.74
C VAL A 139 9.09 7.91 -9.56
N LEU A 140 9.93 7.88 -10.60
CA LEU A 140 11.28 8.43 -10.51
C LEU A 140 11.30 9.94 -10.23
N GLU A 141 10.42 10.73 -10.86
CA GLU A 141 10.26 12.17 -10.56
C GLU A 141 9.95 12.40 -9.08
N VAL A 142 8.96 11.66 -8.54
CA VAL A 142 8.54 11.77 -7.14
C VAL A 142 9.66 11.35 -6.19
N TRP A 143 10.41 10.30 -6.53
CA TRP A 143 11.56 9.88 -5.74
C TRP A 143 12.68 10.93 -5.76
N ASP A 144 12.96 11.54 -6.92
CA ASP A 144 13.95 12.62 -7.03
C ASP A 144 13.62 13.81 -6.13
N GLU A 145 12.35 14.19 -6.08
CA GLU A 145 11.90 15.35 -5.32
C GLU A 145 11.78 15.09 -3.80
N HIS A 146 11.32 13.89 -3.41
CA HIS A 146 10.84 13.65 -2.05
C HIS A 146 11.58 12.56 -1.27
N ALA A 147 12.29 11.63 -1.93
CA ALA A 147 12.84 10.46 -1.23
C ALA A 147 13.91 10.83 -0.19
N HIS A 148 14.65 11.93 -0.40
CA HIS A 148 15.62 12.42 0.57
C HIS A 148 14.97 12.74 1.93
N PHE A 149 13.78 13.37 1.91
CA PHE A 149 13.08 13.77 3.13
C PHE A 149 12.43 12.58 3.86
N TYR A 150 12.03 11.53 3.13
CA TYR A 150 11.36 10.36 3.68
C TYR A 150 12.26 9.12 3.78
N LEU A 151 13.58 9.29 3.70
CA LEU A 151 14.54 8.20 3.54
C LEU A 151 14.38 7.12 4.62
N ASP A 152 14.26 7.51 5.89
CA ASP A 152 14.13 6.55 7.01
C ASP A 152 12.85 5.72 6.89
N ALA A 153 11.72 6.36 6.57
CA ALA A 153 10.44 5.67 6.38
C ALA A 153 10.45 4.74 5.16
N ILE A 154 11.17 5.12 4.09
CA ILE A 154 11.37 4.28 2.91
C ILE A 154 12.22 3.06 3.27
N ILE A 155 13.34 3.27 3.96
CA ILE A 155 14.25 2.19 4.38
C ILE A 155 13.52 1.18 5.25
N GLU A 156 12.75 1.65 6.24
CA GLU A 156 11.99 0.79 7.15
C GLU A 156 11.14 -0.24 6.38
N VAL A 157 10.36 0.21 5.40
CA VAL A 157 9.45 -0.69 4.67
C VAL A 157 10.14 -1.49 3.56
N VAL A 158 11.15 -0.93 2.90
CA VAL A 158 11.88 -1.62 1.83
C VAL A 158 12.76 -2.73 2.39
N ASN A 159 13.20 -2.61 3.65
CA ASN A 159 14.00 -3.64 4.29
C ASN A 159 13.29 -5.01 4.39
N ASP A 160 11.96 -5.00 4.46
CA ASP A 160 11.15 -6.23 4.49
C ASP A 160 10.65 -6.65 3.10
N ALA A 161 10.95 -5.87 2.06
CA ALA A 161 10.53 -6.14 0.69
C ALA A 161 11.37 -7.22 0.01
N SER A 162 10.91 -7.70 -1.15
CA SER A 162 11.64 -8.66 -1.97
C SER A 162 12.96 -8.09 -2.48
N SER A 163 13.92 -8.98 -2.78
CA SER A 163 15.25 -8.60 -3.28
C SER A 163 15.18 -7.69 -4.50
N VAL A 164 14.26 -7.93 -5.43
CA VAL A 164 14.11 -7.10 -6.62
C VAL A 164 13.66 -5.67 -6.29
N VAL A 165 12.80 -5.49 -5.28
CA VAL A 165 12.34 -4.16 -4.85
C VAL A 165 13.45 -3.43 -4.11
N LYS A 166 14.24 -4.14 -3.29
CA LYS A 166 15.47 -3.61 -2.69
C LYS A 166 16.45 -3.13 -3.75
N CYS A 167 16.61 -3.87 -4.84
CA CYS A 167 17.47 -3.45 -5.96
C CYS A 167 16.96 -2.20 -6.67
N ARG A 168 15.64 -2.07 -6.87
CA ARG A 168 15.03 -0.85 -7.42
C ARG A 168 15.30 0.35 -6.53
N ALA A 169 14.99 0.23 -5.24
CA ALA A 169 15.18 1.29 -4.27
C ALA A 169 16.67 1.66 -4.16
N GLY A 170 17.55 0.67 -4.08
CA GLY A 170 18.99 0.86 -4.00
C GLY A 170 19.56 1.60 -5.21
N HIS A 171 19.18 1.21 -6.43
CA HIS A 171 19.57 1.92 -7.65
C HIS A 171 19.13 3.39 -7.61
N ILE A 172 17.87 3.66 -7.22
CA ILE A 172 17.36 5.02 -7.15
C ILE A 172 18.11 5.82 -6.07
N ILE A 173 18.18 5.33 -4.84
CA ILE A 173 18.80 6.05 -3.72
C ILE A 173 20.29 6.31 -3.98
N GLU A 174 21.02 5.30 -4.43
CA GLU A 174 22.47 5.41 -4.52
C GLU A 174 22.98 5.98 -5.85
N GLU A 175 22.53 5.42 -6.97
CA GLU A 175 23.09 5.78 -8.29
C GLU A 175 22.39 7.00 -8.90
N ARG A 176 21.09 7.16 -8.64
CA ARG A 176 20.32 8.30 -9.16
C ARG A 176 20.37 9.51 -8.24
N LEU A 177 20.13 9.32 -6.93
CA LEU A 177 20.10 10.42 -5.95
C LEU A 177 21.47 10.71 -5.31
N GLY A 178 22.45 9.81 -5.46
CA GLY A 178 23.78 9.98 -4.86
C GLY A 178 23.79 9.85 -3.33
N ILE A 179 22.75 9.27 -2.74
CA ILE A 179 22.63 9.10 -1.29
C ILE A 179 23.34 7.83 -0.87
N LYS A 180 24.25 7.96 0.10
CA LYS A 180 24.93 6.83 0.72
C LYS A 180 24.26 6.48 2.04
N HIS A 181 23.97 5.21 2.24
CA HIS A 181 23.42 4.73 3.51
C HIS A 181 23.89 3.30 3.80
N PRO A 182 24.31 2.95 5.04
CA PRO A 182 24.87 1.63 5.35
C PRO A 182 23.94 0.45 5.02
N VAL A 183 22.62 0.66 5.10
CA VAL A 183 21.64 -0.39 4.75
C VAL A 183 21.72 -0.84 3.29
N LEU A 184 22.23 0.02 2.41
CA LEU A 184 22.30 -0.26 0.97
C LEU A 184 23.29 -1.37 0.68
N ASP A 185 24.35 -1.50 1.47
CA ASP A 185 25.31 -2.60 1.35
C ASP A 185 24.63 -3.96 1.61
N ALA A 186 23.75 -4.02 2.61
CA ALA A 186 22.97 -5.22 2.92
C ALA A 186 21.94 -5.54 1.81
N TRP A 187 21.32 -4.52 1.22
CA TRP A 187 20.41 -4.70 0.09
C TRP A 187 21.14 -5.17 -1.17
N GLN A 188 22.33 -4.62 -1.44
CA GLN A 188 23.17 -4.99 -2.57
C GLN A 188 23.62 -6.45 -2.48
N ALA A 189 23.89 -6.97 -1.27
CA ALA A 189 24.23 -8.38 -1.08
C ALA A 189 23.13 -9.35 -1.53
N CYS A 190 21.87 -8.89 -1.60
CA CYS A 190 20.74 -9.65 -2.11
C CYS A 190 20.53 -9.50 -3.63
N ALA A 191 21.33 -8.67 -4.30
CA ALA A 191 21.21 -8.42 -5.74
C ALA A 191 21.64 -9.65 -6.54
N GLN A 192 20.76 -10.10 -7.42
CA GLN A 192 21.02 -11.20 -8.34
C GLN A 192 20.49 -10.85 -9.73
N ARG A 193 21.24 -11.24 -10.76
CA ARG A 193 20.77 -11.12 -12.14
C ARG A 193 19.64 -12.13 -12.38
N GLY A 194 18.54 -11.64 -12.95
CA GLY A 194 17.40 -12.47 -13.35
C GLY A 194 16.44 -11.72 -14.26
N GLY A 195 15.55 -12.44 -14.96
CA GLY A 195 14.56 -11.84 -15.86
C GLY A 195 13.54 -10.93 -15.16
N SER A 196 13.37 -11.09 -13.85
CA SER A 196 12.56 -10.22 -13.00
C SER A 196 13.26 -8.92 -12.60
N SER A 197 14.58 -8.80 -12.78
CA SER A 197 15.41 -7.65 -12.40
C SER A 197 15.23 -6.49 -13.38
N ARG A 198 14.06 -5.87 -13.35
CA ARG A 198 13.66 -4.70 -14.15
C ARG A 198 13.23 -3.55 -13.24
N LEU A 199 13.66 -2.34 -13.57
CA LEU A 199 13.29 -1.11 -12.87
C LEU A 199 11.80 -0.84 -13.02
N ASP A 200 11.28 -0.91 -14.26
CA ASP A 200 9.85 -0.96 -14.54
C ASP A 200 9.40 -2.43 -14.70
N PRO A 201 8.54 -2.97 -13.81
CA PRO A 201 8.05 -4.34 -13.89
C PRO A 201 7.20 -4.63 -15.15
N LYS A 202 6.56 -3.61 -15.74
CA LYS A 202 5.59 -3.75 -16.84
C LYS A 202 6.23 -3.60 -18.21
N ARG A 203 7.40 -2.95 -18.30
CA ARG A 203 8.13 -2.78 -19.56
C ARG A 203 9.05 -3.96 -19.87
N PRO A 204 9.34 -4.24 -21.15
CA PRO A 204 10.32 -5.27 -21.52
C PRO A 204 11.71 -4.92 -20.97
N TYR A 205 12.55 -5.95 -20.80
CA TYR A 205 13.96 -5.76 -20.44
C TYR A 205 14.70 -5.02 -21.57
N ILE A 206 15.62 -4.13 -21.20
CA ILE A 206 16.56 -3.50 -22.16
C ILE A 206 18.01 -3.78 -21.77
N PRO A 207 18.95 -3.86 -22.73
CA PRO A 207 20.37 -4.11 -22.50
C PRO A 207 21.11 -2.86 -21.97
N LYS A 208 20.46 -2.12 -21.07
CA LYS A 208 21.02 -1.05 -20.25
C LYS A 208 20.64 -1.36 -18.81
N TRP A 209 21.63 -1.58 -17.96
CA TRP A 209 21.41 -2.03 -16.58
C TRP A 209 22.40 -1.36 -15.62
N SER A 210 22.01 -1.28 -14.34
CA SER A 210 22.95 -1.00 -13.26
C SER A 210 23.79 -2.24 -12.99
N GLU A 211 25.11 -2.13 -13.09
CA GLU A 211 26.02 -3.22 -12.76
C GLU A 211 25.98 -3.55 -11.27
N LYS A 212 25.90 -2.52 -10.42
CA LYS A 212 25.90 -2.65 -8.97
C LYS A 212 24.64 -3.33 -8.45
N TRP A 213 23.48 -2.88 -8.94
CA TRP A 213 22.17 -3.33 -8.47
C TRP A 213 21.55 -4.42 -9.35
N MET A 214 22.26 -4.86 -10.39
CA MET A 214 21.88 -5.94 -11.29
C MET A 214 20.47 -5.80 -11.89
N ILE A 215 20.05 -4.56 -12.17
CA ILE A 215 18.69 -4.23 -12.59
C ILE A 215 18.66 -3.49 -13.94
N SER A 216 17.76 -3.89 -14.84
CA SER A 216 17.53 -3.22 -16.13
C SER A 216 16.91 -1.85 -15.94
N LEU A 217 17.44 -0.83 -16.62
CA LEU A 217 16.98 0.56 -16.56
C LEU A 217 15.91 0.84 -17.63
N ASN A 218 14.87 0.01 -17.65
CA ASN A 218 13.87 -0.08 -18.71
C ASN A 218 12.70 0.92 -18.55
N VAL A 219 13.02 2.20 -18.37
CA VAL A 219 12.06 3.30 -18.15
C VAL A 219 12.07 4.28 -19.31
#